data_AF-A0A533XRN0-F1
#
_entry.id   AF-A0A533XRN0-F1
#
_cell.length_a   1.000
_cell.length_b   1.000
_cell.length_c   1.000
_cell.angle_alpha   90.00
_cell.angle_beta   90.00
_cell.angle_gamma   90.00
#
_symmetry.space_group_name_H-M   'P 1'
#
loop_
_entity.id
_entity.type
_entity.pdbx_description
1 polymer ?
#
loop_
_entity_poly.entity_id
_entity_poly.type
_entity_poly.pdbx_seq_one_letter_code
_entity_poly.pdbx_strand_id
1 'polypeptide(L)'
;MQTSLLRFFAGTDSVSRKMERLLSVNTQTLWGWALLPLVPLSHLYGLGMLMRERLYATGLLEQRALPVKVISIGNLTVGGTGKTPVVIALANALRERGRRAGVISRGYGRRAAEGVFEVSDGQSVRGNPAKTGDEPFLIAERCPEVPVAVGVNRYAAGRYLLDRFAVDTLILDDGFQHLALKRNVDVLLLDATAPFGNGYLLPRGRLREGLSALGRATLLVVT
;
A
#
# COMPACT_ATOMS: atom_id res chain seq x y z
N MET A 1 25.82 -19.38 18.31
CA MET A 1 24.44 -19.06 18.74
C MET A 1 23.57 -18.62 17.55
N GLN A 2 23.59 -19.39 16.45
CA GLN A 2 22.93 -19.03 15.19
C GLN A 2 22.30 -20.30 14.60
N THR A 3 21.34 -20.90 15.32
CA THR A 3 20.75 -22.17 14.88
C THR A 3 19.33 -22.43 15.44
N SER A 4 18.47 -21.40 15.51
CA SER A 4 17.07 -21.61 15.94
C SER A 4 15.99 -20.86 15.15
N LEU A 5 16.27 -20.42 13.91
CA LEU A 5 15.26 -19.82 13.02
C LEU A 5 14.95 -20.63 11.75
N LEU A 6 15.57 -21.81 11.59
CA LEU A 6 15.34 -22.71 10.46
C LEU A 6 14.27 -23.79 10.72
N ARG A 7 13.66 -23.84 11.91
CA ARG A 7 12.69 -24.90 12.27
C ARG A 7 11.21 -24.58 11.98
N PHE A 8 10.90 -23.49 11.28
CA PHE A 8 9.54 -23.24 10.78
C PHE A 8 9.38 -23.46 9.24
N PHE A 9 10.48 -23.78 8.54
CA PHE A 9 10.49 -24.01 7.08
C PHE A 9 10.77 -25.47 6.69
N ALA A 10 10.41 -26.44 7.54
CA ALA A 10 10.62 -27.87 7.27
C ALA A 10 9.48 -28.52 6.46
N GLY A 11 8.92 -27.81 5.46
CA GLY A 11 7.83 -28.33 4.63
C GLY A 11 7.66 -27.68 3.25
N THR A 12 8.70 -27.00 2.72
CA THR A 12 8.54 -26.01 1.63
C THR A 12 9.40 -26.25 0.39
N ASP A 13 9.69 -27.49 0.00
CA ASP A 13 10.38 -27.74 -1.28
C ASP A 13 9.53 -27.39 -2.52
N SER A 14 8.21 -27.29 -2.35
CA SER A 14 7.28 -26.87 -3.42
C SER A 14 7.14 -25.34 -3.51
N VAL A 15 7.17 -24.65 -2.36
CA VAL A 15 7.00 -23.18 -2.28
C VAL A 15 8.26 -22.47 -2.76
N SER A 16 9.46 -22.93 -2.37
CA SER A 16 10.73 -22.33 -2.79
C SER A 16 10.93 -22.41 -4.31
N ARG A 17 10.61 -23.57 -4.94
CA ARG A 17 10.66 -23.73 -6.40
C ARG A 17 9.61 -22.90 -7.14
N LYS A 18 8.41 -22.70 -6.55
CA LYS A 18 7.40 -21.78 -7.08
C LYS A 18 7.88 -20.33 -6.97
N MET A 19 8.51 -19.94 -5.86
CA MET A 19 9.11 -18.62 -5.70
C MET A 19 10.24 -18.39 -6.70
N GLU A 20 11.13 -19.35 -6.91
CA GLU A 20 12.20 -19.25 -7.92
C GLU A 20 11.65 -19.09 -9.35
N ARG A 21 10.54 -19.78 -9.69
CA ARG A 21 9.84 -19.56 -10.96
C ARG A 21 9.13 -18.20 -11.05
N LEU A 22 8.66 -17.63 -9.94
CA LEU A 22 8.15 -16.26 -9.90
C LEU A 22 9.27 -15.21 -9.97
N LEU A 23 10.49 -15.58 -9.57
CA LEU A 23 11.69 -14.74 -9.62
C LEU A 23 12.42 -14.82 -10.98
N SER A 24 12.13 -15.81 -11.82
CA SER A 24 12.74 -15.92 -13.16
C SER A 24 12.12 -14.89 -14.12
N VAL A 25 12.68 -13.68 -14.10
CA VAL A 25 12.33 -12.61 -15.03
C VAL A 25 12.86 -12.96 -16.42
N ASN A 26 11.97 -13.37 -17.33
CA ASN A 26 12.32 -13.59 -18.73
C ASN A 26 12.65 -12.23 -19.40
N THR A 27 13.94 -11.97 -19.61
CA THR A 27 14.47 -10.71 -20.19
C THR A 27 15.02 -10.95 -21.59
N GLN A 28 14.20 -11.48 -22.49
CA GLN A 28 14.57 -11.60 -23.91
C GLN A 28 13.66 -10.78 -24.80
N THR A 29 14.00 -9.49 -25.00
CA THR A 29 13.48 -8.69 -26.13
C THR A 29 14.32 -7.42 -26.34
N LEU A 30 14.40 -6.97 -27.60
CA LEU A 30 15.14 -5.78 -28.07
C LEU A 30 14.81 -4.49 -27.31
N TRP A 31 13.64 -4.40 -26.67
CA TRP A 31 13.22 -3.31 -25.78
C TRP A 31 14.11 -3.13 -24.54
N GLY A 32 14.82 -4.18 -24.08
CA GLY A 32 15.72 -4.10 -22.93
C GLY A 32 16.90 -3.14 -23.13
N TRP A 33 17.36 -2.97 -24.37
CA TRP A 33 18.45 -2.07 -24.73
C TRP A 33 18.04 -0.60 -24.73
N ALA A 34 16.78 -0.29 -25.09
CA ALA A 34 16.24 1.06 -24.99
C ALA A 34 16.12 1.56 -23.53
N LEU A 35 16.02 0.64 -22.56
CA LEU A 35 15.87 0.94 -21.13
C LEU A 35 17.20 0.91 -20.34
N LEU A 36 18.33 0.66 -21.02
CA LEU A 36 19.67 0.66 -20.40
C LEU A 36 20.06 2.03 -19.81
N PRO A 37 19.79 3.18 -20.47
CA PRO A 37 20.07 4.50 -19.88
C PRO A 37 19.30 4.78 -18.58
N LEU A 38 18.20 4.07 -18.32
CA LEU A 38 17.39 4.22 -17.10
C LEU A 38 17.94 3.41 -15.91
N VAL A 39 18.93 2.55 -16.12
CA VAL A 39 19.59 1.76 -15.06
C VAL A 39 20.15 2.64 -13.94
N PRO A 40 21.05 3.62 -14.21
CA PRO A 40 21.61 4.45 -13.15
C PRO A 40 20.53 5.23 -12.39
N LEU A 41 19.50 5.72 -13.10
CA LEU A 41 18.39 6.44 -12.49
C LEU A 41 17.54 5.52 -11.58
N SER A 42 17.34 4.26 -11.99
CA SER A 42 16.66 3.24 -11.19
C SER A 42 17.43 2.87 -9.91
N HIS A 43 18.76 2.77 -9.99
CA HIS A 43 19.60 2.55 -8.81
C HIS A 43 19.60 3.76 -7.87
N LEU A 44 19.69 4.98 -8.41
CA LEU A 44 19.62 6.20 -7.61
C LEU A 44 18.27 6.33 -6.89
N TYR A 45 17.17 6.04 -7.60
CA TYR A 45 15.83 5.96 -7.02
C TYR A 45 15.76 4.92 -5.89
N GLY A 46 16.27 3.71 -6.14
CA GLY A 46 16.33 2.64 -5.15
C GLY A 46 17.15 3.01 -3.91
N LEU A 47 18.30 3.65 -4.09
CA LEU A 47 19.12 4.14 -3.00
C LEU A 47 18.37 5.17 -2.16
N GLY A 48 17.70 6.14 -2.79
CA GLY A 48 16.87 7.12 -2.10
C GLY A 48 15.74 6.48 -1.28
N MET A 49 15.06 5.47 -1.83
CA MET A 49 14.01 4.73 -1.12
C MET A 49 14.56 3.91 0.05
N LEU A 50 15.70 3.22 -0.12
CA LEU A 50 16.36 2.47 0.95
C LEU A 50 16.86 3.40 2.07
N MET A 51 17.45 4.55 1.71
CA MET A 51 17.86 5.54 2.69
C MET A 51 16.65 6.03 3.47
N ARG A 52 15.59 6.45 2.78
CA ARG A 52 14.33 6.90 3.42
C ARG A 52 13.78 5.85 4.38
N GLU A 53 13.72 4.59 3.95
CA GLU A 53 13.31 3.48 4.80
C GLU A 53 14.18 3.36 6.05
N ARG A 54 15.50 3.37 5.90
CA ARG A 54 16.44 3.30 7.03
C ARG A 54 16.29 4.47 7.99
N LEU A 55 16.04 5.68 7.49
CA LEU A 55 15.82 6.86 8.34
C LEU A 55 14.57 6.70 9.20
N TYR A 56 13.49 6.11 8.68
CA TYR A 56 12.30 5.77 9.47
C TYR A 56 12.51 4.58 10.40
N ALA A 57 13.27 3.57 9.98
CA ALA A 57 13.54 2.36 10.78
C ALA A 57 14.47 2.65 11.98
N THR A 58 15.42 3.57 11.81
CA THR A 58 16.33 4.03 12.89
C THR A 58 15.70 5.08 13.80
N GLY A 59 14.50 5.57 13.47
CA GLY A 59 13.81 6.62 14.23
C GLY A 59 14.34 8.04 13.98
N LEU A 60 15.24 8.24 13.01
CA LEU A 60 15.72 9.58 12.64
C LEU A 60 14.62 10.43 12.00
N LEU A 61 13.69 9.77 11.28
CA LEU A 61 12.44 10.39 10.84
C LEU A 61 11.30 9.95 11.75
N GLU A 62 10.52 10.93 12.21
CA GLU A 62 9.39 10.71 13.10
C GLU A 62 8.26 9.95 12.40
N GLN A 63 7.82 8.85 13.02
CA GLN A 63 6.58 8.16 12.64
C GLN A 63 5.47 8.61 13.58
N ARG A 64 4.43 9.23 13.02
CA ARG A 64 3.27 9.65 13.81
C ARG A 64 2.31 8.49 14.01
N ALA A 65 1.75 8.36 15.21
CA ALA A 65 0.79 7.31 15.54
C ALA A 65 -0.60 7.89 15.77
N LEU A 66 -1.62 7.18 15.31
CA LEU A 66 -3.02 7.48 15.64
C LEU A 66 -3.47 6.60 16.81
N PRO A 67 -4.45 7.04 17.63
CA PRO A 67 -4.89 6.33 18.84
C PRO A 67 -5.76 5.08 18.53
N VAL A 68 -5.80 4.63 17.29
CA VAL A 68 -6.61 3.49 16.81
C VAL A 68 -5.76 2.54 15.97
N LYS A 69 -6.30 1.34 15.67
CA LYS A 69 -5.63 0.41 14.77
C LYS A 69 -5.57 0.97 13.35
N VAL A 70 -4.41 0.94 12.72
CA VAL A 70 -4.20 1.35 11.33
C VAL A 70 -3.75 0.14 10.52
N ILE A 71 -4.54 -0.22 9.51
CA ILE A 71 -4.26 -1.29 8.55
C ILE A 71 -3.91 -0.64 7.22
N SER A 72 -2.72 -0.92 6.70
CA SER A 72 -2.30 -0.47 5.37
C SER A 72 -2.58 -1.56 4.36
N ILE A 73 -3.16 -1.18 3.22
CA ILE A 73 -3.21 -2.02 2.02
C ILE A 73 -2.36 -1.32 0.95
N GLY A 74 -1.44 -2.05 0.37
CA GLY A 74 -0.64 -1.53 -0.73
C GLY A 74 0.03 -2.61 -1.56
N ASN A 75 0.89 -2.18 -2.47
CA ASN A 75 1.60 -3.06 -3.38
C ASN A 75 3.03 -2.56 -3.61
N LEU A 76 3.88 -3.42 -4.18
CA LEU A 76 5.25 -3.05 -4.53
C LEU A 76 5.40 -2.52 -5.96
N THR A 77 4.42 -2.71 -6.83
CA THR A 77 4.52 -2.36 -8.25
C THR A 77 3.67 -1.14 -8.64
N VAL A 78 3.93 -0.52 -9.79
CA VAL A 78 2.98 0.39 -10.43
C VAL A 78 2.02 -0.42 -11.32
N GLY A 79 0.74 -0.11 -11.23
CA GLY A 79 -0.35 -0.78 -11.94
C GLY A 79 -1.45 -1.30 -11.02
N GLY A 80 -2.52 -1.84 -11.63
CA GLY A 80 -3.65 -2.41 -10.92
C GLY A 80 -3.26 -3.73 -10.26
N THR A 81 -3.28 -3.76 -8.93
CA THR A 81 -2.94 -4.94 -8.10
C THR A 81 -4.13 -5.37 -7.23
N GLY A 82 -5.36 -5.05 -7.67
CA GLY A 82 -6.57 -5.40 -6.93
C GLY A 82 -6.74 -4.67 -5.59
N LYS A 83 -6.02 -3.56 -5.34
CA LYS A 83 -6.09 -2.80 -4.07
C LYS A 83 -7.51 -2.38 -3.72
N THR A 84 -8.20 -1.71 -4.64
CA THR A 84 -9.54 -1.17 -4.39
C THR A 84 -10.54 -2.27 -4.00
N PRO A 85 -10.64 -3.42 -4.72
CA PRO A 85 -11.42 -4.56 -4.26
C PRO A 85 -11.07 -5.06 -2.85
N VAL A 86 -9.79 -5.16 -2.50
CA VAL A 86 -9.36 -5.63 -1.17
C VAL A 86 -9.69 -4.62 -0.08
N VAL A 87 -9.54 -3.32 -0.34
CA VAL A 87 -9.94 -2.24 0.58
C VAL A 87 -11.44 -2.32 0.87
N ILE A 88 -12.27 -2.45 -0.18
CA ILE A 88 -13.72 -2.56 -0.06
C ILE A 88 -14.11 -3.82 0.72
N ALA A 89 -13.51 -4.96 0.38
CA ALA A 89 -13.77 -6.23 1.07
C ALA A 89 -13.39 -6.16 2.55
N LEU A 90 -12.23 -5.58 2.89
CA LEU A 90 -11.80 -5.43 4.28
C LEU A 90 -12.71 -4.46 5.07
N ALA A 91 -13.06 -3.32 4.48
CA ALA A 91 -13.92 -2.33 5.12
C ALA A 91 -15.30 -2.92 5.46
N ASN A 92 -15.93 -3.60 4.50
CA ASN A 92 -17.22 -4.26 4.70
C ASN A 92 -17.12 -5.42 5.71
N ALA A 93 -16.07 -6.25 5.63
CA ALA A 93 -15.88 -7.35 6.57
C ALA A 93 -15.61 -6.89 8.01
N LEU A 94 -15.00 -5.71 8.20
CA LEU A 94 -14.85 -5.09 9.52
C LEU A 94 -16.19 -4.57 10.04
N ARG A 95 -16.95 -3.87 9.19
CA ARG A 95 -18.30 -3.37 9.52
C ARG A 95 -19.23 -4.52 9.93
N GLU A 96 -19.28 -5.59 9.15
CA GLU A 96 -20.11 -6.78 9.43
C GLU A 96 -19.75 -7.45 10.76
N ARG A 97 -18.52 -7.28 11.23
CA ARG A 97 -18.04 -7.75 12.55
C ARG A 97 -18.24 -6.71 13.66
N GLY A 98 -19.03 -5.66 13.41
CA GLY A 98 -19.31 -4.60 14.38
C GLY A 98 -18.15 -3.64 14.63
N ARG A 99 -17.12 -3.61 13.78
CA ARG A 99 -16.01 -2.65 13.88
C ARG A 99 -16.36 -1.38 13.12
N ARG A 100 -16.00 -0.23 13.70
CA ARG A 100 -16.22 1.08 13.08
C ARG A 100 -14.98 1.44 12.27
N ALA A 101 -14.97 0.99 11.02
CA ALA A 101 -13.88 1.24 10.08
C ALA A 101 -13.94 2.67 9.52
N GLY A 102 -12.80 3.23 9.12
CA GLY A 102 -12.72 4.43 8.29
C GLY A 102 -11.62 4.27 7.23
N VAL A 103 -11.84 4.77 6.02
CA VAL A 103 -10.87 4.60 4.91
C VAL A 103 -10.20 5.93 4.58
N ILE A 104 -8.88 5.89 4.39
CA ILE A 104 -8.06 7.03 3.98
C ILE A 104 -7.40 6.68 2.64
N SER A 105 -7.70 7.45 1.59
CA SER A 105 -7.08 7.31 0.27
C SER A 105 -6.36 8.58 -0.19
N ARG A 106 -5.46 8.49 -1.19
CA ARG A 106 -4.62 9.63 -1.64
C ARG A 106 -5.43 10.65 -2.37
N GLY A 107 -6.48 10.20 -3.05
CA GLY A 107 -7.11 10.93 -4.13
C GLY A 107 -6.07 11.23 -5.19
N TYR A 108 -5.66 10.21 -5.92
CA TYR A 108 -4.84 10.40 -7.12
C TYR A 108 -5.67 11.15 -8.18
N GLY A 109 -5.07 12.09 -8.92
CA GLY A 109 -5.77 12.87 -9.95
C GLY A 109 -6.59 14.07 -9.45
N ARG A 110 -6.51 14.44 -8.16
CA ARG A 110 -7.21 15.61 -7.61
C ARG A 110 -6.59 16.93 -8.11
N ARG A 111 -7.44 17.88 -8.53
CA ARG A 111 -7.01 19.25 -8.87
C ARG A 111 -6.70 20.13 -7.65
N ALA A 112 -7.31 19.85 -6.50
CA ALA A 112 -7.08 20.56 -5.24
C ALA A 112 -6.32 19.64 -4.27
N ALA A 113 -5.00 19.79 -4.22
CA ALA A 113 -4.10 18.92 -3.44
C ALA A 113 -3.97 19.33 -1.96
N GLU A 114 -4.57 20.45 -1.56
CA GLU A 114 -4.43 21.01 -0.22
C GLU A 114 -5.53 20.52 0.73
N GLY A 115 -5.11 20.06 1.92
CA GLY A 115 -6.01 19.67 3.00
C GLY A 115 -6.57 18.25 2.93
N VAL A 116 -7.51 18.01 3.84
CA VAL A 116 -8.29 16.77 3.94
C VAL A 116 -9.67 17.04 3.39
N PHE A 117 -10.17 16.14 2.54
CA PHE A 117 -11.52 16.19 2.01
C PHE A 117 -12.26 14.92 2.40
N GLU A 118 -13.44 15.07 2.99
CA GLU A 118 -14.36 13.98 3.29
C GLU A 118 -15.11 13.59 2.02
N VAL A 119 -14.97 12.34 1.61
CA VAL A 119 -15.67 11.76 0.46
C VAL A 119 -17.00 11.15 0.88
N SER A 120 -17.08 10.62 2.10
CA SER A 120 -18.28 10.05 2.68
C SER A 120 -18.23 10.16 4.21
N ASP A 121 -19.36 10.48 4.80
CA ASP A 121 -19.60 10.44 6.25
C ASP A 121 -20.10 9.06 6.73
N GLY A 122 -20.19 8.09 5.81
CA GLY A 122 -20.78 6.77 6.02
C GLY A 122 -22.29 6.70 5.75
N GLN A 123 -23.00 7.82 5.69
CA GLN A 123 -24.44 7.85 5.36
C GLN A 123 -24.69 8.38 3.95
N SER A 124 -23.86 9.32 3.52
CA SER A 124 -23.97 10.04 2.26
C SER A 124 -22.59 10.20 1.63
N VAL A 125 -22.50 9.94 0.32
CA VAL A 125 -21.29 10.21 -0.44
C VAL A 125 -21.28 11.71 -0.77
N ARG A 126 -20.37 12.43 -0.13
CA ARG A 126 -20.17 13.87 -0.25
C ARG A 126 -18.95 14.11 -1.14
N GLY A 127 -19.10 13.97 -2.45
CA GLY A 127 -17.97 14.13 -3.35
C GLY A 127 -18.36 14.26 -4.80
N ASN A 128 -17.60 15.07 -5.54
CA ASN A 128 -17.55 14.99 -6.99
C ASN A 128 -16.26 14.22 -7.34
N PRO A 129 -16.30 13.17 -8.19
CA PRO A 129 -15.11 12.43 -8.62
C PRO A 129 -13.97 13.34 -9.09
N ALA A 130 -14.28 14.47 -9.73
CA ALA A 130 -13.29 15.45 -10.17
C ALA A 130 -12.50 16.12 -9.01
N LYS A 131 -13.06 16.12 -7.80
CA LYS A 131 -12.44 16.66 -6.57
C LYS A 131 -11.84 15.57 -5.68
N THR A 132 -12.43 14.38 -5.66
CA THR A 132 -12.04 13.29 -4.75
C THR A 132 -11.10 12.27 -5.38
N GLY A 133 -11.11 12.17 -6.71
CA GLY A 133 -10.58 11.05 -7.47
C GLY A 133 -11.62 9.93 -7.63
N ASP A 134 -11.44 9.10 -8.64
CA ASP A 134 -12.37 8.02 -8.99
C ASP A 134 -12.29 6.86 -7.98
N GLU A 135 -11.09 6.46 -7.55
CA GLU A 135 -10.92 5.34 -6.60
C GLU A 135 -11.55 5.63 -5.23
N PRO A 136 -11.33 6.79 -4.57
CA PRO A 136 -11.95 7.07 -3.28
C PRO A 136 -13.47 7.21 -3.37
N PHE A 137 -13.99 7.71 -4.49
CA PHE A 137 -15.42 7.79 -4.74
C PHE A 137 -16.04 6.40 -4.85
N LEU A 138 -15.40 5.50 -5.62
CA LEU A 138 -15.82 4.11 -5.72
C LEU A 138 -15.81 3.39 -4.36
N ILE A 139 -14.76 3.61 -3.55
CA ILE A 139 -14.69 3.05 -2.19
C ILE A 139 -15.88 3.55 -1.35
N ALA A 140 -16.15 4.85 -1.36
CA ALA A 140 -17.24 5.46 -0.63
C ALA A 140 -18.61 4.90 -1.04
N GLU A 141 -18.84 4.71 -2.35
CA GLU A 141 -20.08 4.14 -2.87
C GLU A 141 -20.26 2.65 -2.47
N ARG A 142 -19.17 1.89 -2.42
CA ARG A 142 -19.18 0.44 -2.15
C ARG A 142 -19.03 0.06 -0.67
N CYS A 143 -18.79 1.04 0.20
CA CYS A 143 -18.63 0.82 1.65
C CYS A 143 -19.64 1.68 2.43
N PRO A 144 -20.93 1.31 2.43
CA PRO A 144 -21.91 2.03 3.23
C PRO A 144 -21.55 1.94 4.72
N GLU A 145 -21.87 3.00 5.47
CA GLU A 145 -21.57 3.17 6.91
C GLU A 145 -20.09 3.27 7.25
N VAL A 146 -19.21 3.38 6.25
CA VAL A 146 -17.77 3.56 6.43
C VAL A 146 -17.39 4.97 5.96
N PRO A 147 -16.98 5.88 6.85
CA PRO A 147 -16.51 7.20 6.44
C PRO A 147 -15.20 7.09 5.64
N VAL A 148 -15.10 7.91 4.60
CA VAL A 148 -13.96 7.90 3.66
C VAL A 148 -13.41 9.32 3.54
N ALA A 149 -12.10 9.47 3.71
CA ALA A 149 -11.40 10.74 3.53
C ALA A 149 -10.23 10.62 2.55
N VAL A 150 -9.92 11.72 1.88
CA VAL A 150 -8.73 11.87 1.03
C VAL A 150 -7.82 12.98 1.52
N GLY A 151 -6.52 12.71 1.53
CA GLY A 151 -5.52 13.69 1.97
C GLY A 151 -4.10 13.18 1.81
N VAL A 152 -3.20 14.01 1.24
CA VAL A 152 -1.79 13.61 1.00
C VAL A 152 -1.11 13.25 2.32
N ASN A 153 -1.41 14.00 3.38
CA ASN A 153 -1.02 13.69 4.74
C ASN A 153 -2.03 12.71 5.37
N ARG A 154 -1.64 11.43 5.50
CA ARG A 154 -2.49 10.37 6.07
C ARG A 154 -2.78 10.56 7.53
N TYR A 155 -1.82 11.11 8.26
CA TYR A 155 -2.01 11.40 9.68
C TYR A 155 -3.11 12.45 9.85
N ALA A 156 -3.06 13.55 9.09
CA ALA A 156 -4.08 14.58 9.13
C ALA A 156 -5.46 14.06 8.69
N ALA A 157 -5.52 13.23 7.65
CA ALA A 157 -6.77 12.61 7.21
C ALA A 157 -7.33 11.63 8.25
N GLY A 158 -6.47 10.86 8.93
CA GLY A 158 -6.89 9.98 10.01
C GLY A 158 -7.39 10.75 11.23
N ARG A 159 -6.69 11.82 11.63
CA ARG A 159 -7.17 12.74 12.67
C ARG A 159 -8.55 13.32 12.32
N TYR A 160 -8.71 13.80 11.10
CA TYR A 160 -9.99 14.32 10.61
C TYR A 160 -11.14 13.33 10.80
N LEU A 161 -10.93 12.05 10.46
CA LEU A 161 -11.95 11.01 10.61
C LEU A 161 -12.23 10.71 12.09
N LEU A 162 -11.19 10.60 12.92
CA LEU A 162 -11.33 10.31 14.35
C LEU A 162 -12.01 11.43 15.13
N ASP A 163 -11.81 12.68 14.70
CA ASP A 163 -12.39 13.84 15.37
C ASP A 163 -13.88 14.02 15.03
N ARG A 164 -14.39 13.40 13.96
CA ARG A 164 -15.79 13.53 13.49
C ARG A 164 -16.63 12.27 13.64
N PHE A 165 -15.98 11.11 13.57
CA PHE A 165 -16.65 9.82 13.51
C PHE A 165 -16.10 8.90 14.59
N ALA A 166 -16.96 8.00 15.06
CA ALA A 166 -16.58 7.04 16.08
C ALA A 166 -15.78 5.86 15.48
N VAL A 167 -14.70 6.15 14.76
CA VAL A 167 -13.84 5.15 14.10
C VAL A 167 -12.90 4.51 15.11
N ASP A 168 -12.80 3.18 15.07
CA ASP A 168 -11.87 2.39 15.90
C ASP A 168 -10.77 1.69 15.11
N THR A 169 -10.88 1.68 13.78
CA THR A 169 -9.93 1.05 12.87
C THR A 169 -9.85 1.85 11.57
N LEU A 170 -8.65 2.26 11.17
CA LEU A 170 -8.40 2.96 9.92
C LEU A 170 -7.78 2.04 8.88
N ILE A 171 -8.24 2.14 7.64
CA ILE A 171 -7.69 1.44 6.48
C ILE A 171 -7.02 2.48 5.58
N LEU A 172 -5.75 2.27 5.27
CA LEU A 172 -5.02 3.09 4.29
C LEU A 172 -5.07 2.43 2.93
N ASP A 173 -5.65 3.11 1.96
CA ASP A 173 -5.55 2.78 0.56
C ASP A 173 -4.23 3.32 -0.03
N ASP A 174 -3.46 2.42 -0.64
CA ASP A 174 -2.09 2.63 -1.11
C ASP A 174 -1.13 3.15 -0.01
N GLY A 175 -1.20 2.51 1.16
CA GLY A 175 -0.51 2.94 2.39
C GLY A 175 0.93 2.43 2.55
N PHE A 176 1.36 1.43 1.78
CA PHE A 176 2.60 0.68 2.06
C PHE A 176 3.88 1.54 2.01
N GLN A 177 3.95 2.50 1.08
CA GLN A 177 5.05 3.48 0.98
C GLN A 177 4.92 4.67 1.97
N HIS A 178 3.83 4.76 2.72
CA HIS A 178 3.55 5.89 3.61
C HIS A 178 4.12 5.67 5.02
N LEU A 179 5.45 5.62 5.10
CA LEU A 179 6.19 5.31 6.33
C LEU A 179 6.00 6.34 7.46
N ALA A 180 5.60 7.58 7.15
CA ALA A 180 5.38 8.65 8.12
C ALA A 180 4.22 8.38 9.09
N LEU A 181 3.26 7.54 8.70
CA LEU A 181 2.18 7.08 9.59
C LEU A 181 2.53 5.67 10.06
N LYS A 182 2.54 5.49 11.38
CA LYS A 182 2.70 4.18 12.02
C LYS A 182 1.49 3.32 11.68
N ARG A 183 1.75 2.11 11.17
CA ARG A 183 0.72 1.12 10.85
C ARG A 183 0.87 -0.08 11.78
N ASN A 184 -0.24 -0.69 12.17
CA ASN A 184 -0.25 -1.88 13.01
C ASN A 184 -0.17 -3.15 12.18
N VAL A 185 -0.77 -3.12 10.97
CA VAL A 185 -0.79 -4.23 10.02
C VAL A 185 -0.50 -3.67 8.64
N ASP A 186 0.49 -4.24 7.96
CA ASP A 186 0.79 -3.95 6.56
C ASP A 186 0.38 -5.16 5.69
N VAL A 187 -0.72 -5.03 4.96
CA VAL A 187 -1.20 -6.00 3.97
C VAL A 187 -0.63 -5.63 2.60
N LEU A 188 0.16 -6.53 2.04
CA LEU A 188 0.82 -6.32 0.77
C LEU A 188 0.23 -7.24 -0.31
N LEU A 189 -0.24 -6.62 -1.39
CA LEU A 189 -0.83 -7.31 -2.53
C LEU A 189 0.23 -7.62 -3.59
N LEU A 190 0.23 -8.86 -4.06
CA LEU A 190 1.08 -9.36 -5.13
C LEU A 190 0.20 -9.87 -6.27
N ASP A 191 0.27 -9.21 -7.42
CA ASP A 191 -0.40 -9.65 -8.65
C ASP A 191 0.17 -10.99 -9.11
N ALA A 192 -0.67 -12.03 -9.18
CA ALA A 192 -0.28 -13.38 -9.57
C ALA A 192 0.30 -13.46 -10.99
N THR A 193 -0.11 -12.54 -11.87
CA THR A 193 0.32 -12.52 -13.27
C THR A 193 1.68 -11.87 -13.46
N ALA A 194 2.03 -10.90 -12.60
CA ALA A 194 3.27 -10.13 -12.70
C ALA A 194 3.71 -9.56 -11.33
N PRO A 195 4.05 -10.41 -10.34
CA PRO A 195 4.21 -9.98 -8.95
C PRO A 195 5.33 -8.95 -8.75
N PHE A 196 6.35 -9.01 -9.61
CA PHE A 196 7.50 -8.10 -9.58
C PHE A 196 7.71 -7.34 -10.90
N GLY A 197 6.74 -7.39 -11.82
CA GLY A 197 6.89 -6.84 -13.17
C GLY A 197 8.13 -7.39 -13.89
N ASN A 198 9.02 -6.50 -14.32
CA ASN A 198 10.30 -6.84 -14.94
C ASN A 198 11.47 -6.91 -13.94
N GLY A 199 11.21 -6.93 -12.63
CA GLY A 199 12.23 -7.04 -11.57
C GLY A 199 13.06 -5.77 -11.32
N TYR A 200 12.81 -4.68 -12.05
CA TYR A 200 13.53 -3.42 -11.87
C TYR A 200 12.69 -2.36 -11.15
N LEU A 201 13.38 -1.48 -10.44
CA LEU A 201 12.77 -0.30 -9.83
C LEU A 201 12.42 0.75 -10.88
N LEU A 202 11.49 1.63 -10.54
CA LEU A 202 11.22 2.83 -11.34
C LEU A 202 12.50 3.65 -11.56
N PRO A 203 12.69 4.27 -12.73
CA PRO A 203 11.79 4.25 -13.89
C PRO A 203 12.03 3.09 -14.87
N ARG A 204 13.08 2.27 -14.68
CA ARG A 204 13.41 1.13 -15.57
C ARG A 204 12.37 0.02 -15.52
N GLY A 205 11.72 -0.14 -14.37
CA GLY A 205 10.74 -1.18 -14.14
C GLY A 205 9.56 -0.72 -13.34
N ARG A 206 8.74 -1.69 -12.93
CA ARG A 206 7.46 -1.40 -12.26
C ARG A 206 7.58 -1.35 -10.75
N LEU A 207 8.69 -1.75 -10.14
CA LEU A 207 8.83 -1.77 -8.68
C LEU A 207 8.98 -0.34 -8.12
N ARG A 208 8.14 0.00 -7.15
CA ARG A 208 8.21 1.24 -6.35
C ARG A 208 9.25 1.13 -5.23
N GLU A 209 9.51 -0.08 -4.75
CA GLU A 209 10.46 -0.38 -3.70
C GLU A 209 11.16 -1.71 -3.98
N GLY A 210 12.36 -1.88 -3.41
CA GLY A 210 13.12 -3.12 -3.55
C GLY A 210 12.40 -4.30 -2.89
N LEU A 211 12.73 -5.53 -3.30
CA LEU A 211 12.11 -6.74 -2.75
C LEU A 211 12.35 -6.92 -1.24
N SER A 212 13.38 -6.28 -0.68
CA SER A 212 13.60 -6.21 0.77
C SER A 212 12.40 -5.64 1.53
N ALA A 213 11.60 -4.78 0.88
CA ALA A 213 10.40 -4.21 1.47
C ALA A 213 9.33 -5.26 1.81
N LEU A 214 9.37 -6.46 1.19
CA LEU A 214 8.52 -7.61 1.55
C LEU A 214 8.61 -7.93 3.05
N GLY A 215 9.79 -7.75 3.66
CA GLY A 215 10.01 -8.02 5.08
C GLY A 215 9.20 -7.13 6.03
N ARG A 216 8.61 -6.03 5.53
CA ARG A 216 7.72 -5.16 6.32
C ARG A 216 6.26 -5.62 6.30
N ALA A 217 5.88 -6.47 5.36
CA ALA A 217 4.50 -6.94 5.25
C ALA A 217 4.16 -7.87 6.42
N THR A 218 3.01 -7.62 7.06
CA THR A 218 2.42 -8.54 8.04
C THR A 218 1.71 -9.69 7.34
N LEU A 219 1.09 -9.41 6.19
CA LEU A 219 0.37 -10.38 5.38
C LEU A 219 0.64 -10.15 3.90
N LEU A 220 0.85 -11.24 3.16
CA LEU A 220 0.88 -11.25 1.71
C LEU A 220 -0.44 -11.79 1.18
N VAL A 221 -1.05 -11.07 0.25
CA VAL A 221 -2.25 -11.52 -0.47
C VAL A 221 -1.91 -11.60 -1.95
N VAL A 222 -2.08 -12.78 -2.53
CA VAL A 222 -1.91 -12.99 -3.97
C VAL A 222 -3.25 -12.69 -4.64
N THR A 223 -3.24 -11.73 -5.56
CA THR A 223 -4.43 -11.23 -6.28
C THR A 223 -4.40 -11.63 -7.74
#